data_AF-A0AAD4BYY0-F1
#
_entry.id   AF-A0AAD4BYY0-F1
#
_cell.length_a   1.000
_cell.length_b   1.000
_cell.length_c   1.000
_cell.angle_alpha   90.00
_cell.angle_beta   90.00
_cell.angle_gamma   90.00
#
_symmetry.space_group_name_H-M   'P 1'
#
loop_
_entity.id
_entity.type
_entity.pdbx_description
1 polymer ?
#
loop_
_entity_poly.entity_id
_entity_poly.type
_entity_poly.pdbx_seq_one_letter_code
_entity_poly.pdbx_strand_id
1 'polypeptide(L)'
;LTEIEMAIELQNDTIRMLGRKFSMTHCFWINAEVFPLTANPDVDLKSAERWLSPLSIEDAMKTELFQFIPKDLQQLMANKSFGNMFCTGVQTSRCESVSDVKGSAASIFGLSAEFFVRGYSRFEEEECRGLLLGPNGKYTKFAPVLFPDPKNMCKDLFLKTATLVKILKVTLFGRSSLLGQKAPGPRPKGRIWELRSTTAGMIAAAAILVRY
;
A
#
# COMPACT_ATOMS: atom_id res chain seq x y z
N LEU A 1 -27.43 -4.85 20.29
CA LEU A 1 -26.65 -5.36 19.14
C LEU A 1 -27.54 -6.37 18.43
N THR A 2 -27.75 -6.21 17.14
CA THR A 2 -28.39 -7.24 16.31
C THR A 2 -27.48 -8.48 16.22
N GLU A 3 -28.01 -9.66 15.89
CA GLU A 3 -27.21 -10.88 15.73
C GLU A 3 -26.04 -10.67 14.74
N ILE A 4 -26.28 -9.90 13.67
CA ILE A 4 -25.26 -9.55 12.68
C ILE A 4 -24.17 -8.67 13.28
N GLU A 5 -24.52 -7.68 14.11
CA GLU A 5 -23.53 -6.82 14.76
C GLU A 5 -22.67 -7.61 15.76
N MET A 6 -23.26 -8.58 16.48
CA MET A 6 -22.50 -9.48 17.35
C MET A 6 -21.53 -10.36 16.57
N ALA A 7 -21.97 -10.90 15.42
CA ALA A 7 -21.12 -11.69 14.54
C ALA A 7 -19.94 -10.85 13.98
N ILE A 8 -20.18 -9.59 13.64
CA ILE A 8 -19.13 -8.66 13.19
C ILE A 8 -18.12 -8.39 14.31
N GLU A 9 -18.59 -8.11 15.53
CA GLU A 9 -17.68 -7.84 16.65
C GLU A 9 -16.81 -9.06 16.98
N LEU A 10 -17.37 -10.28 16.89
CA LEU A 10 -16.60 -11.52 17.05
C LEU A 10 -15.49 -11.67 15.99
N GLN A 11 -15.69 -11.09 14.81
CA GLN A 11 -14.73 -11.13 13.69
C GLN A 11 -13.87 -9.87 13.57
N ASN A 12 -13.91 -8.96 14.54
CA ASN A 12 -13.29 -7.64 14.46
C ASN A 12 -11.80 -7.68 14.07
N ASP A 13 -11.01 -8.52 14.73
CA ASP A 13 -9.59 -8.67 14.43
C ASP A 13 -9.33 -9.24 13.04
N THR A 14 -10.14 -10.22 12.60
CA THR A 14 -10.08 -10.78 11.26
C THR A 14 -10.39 -9.72 10.20
N ILE A 15 -11.46 -8.95 10.38
CA ILE A 15 -11.88 -7.90 9.43
C ILE A 15 -10.82 -6.80 9.34
N ARG A 16 -10.26 -6.36 10.48
CA ARG A 16 -9.16 -5.38 10.50
C ARG A 16 -7.89 -5.94 9.86
N MET A 17 -7.59 -7.21 10.06
CA MET A 17 -6.44 -7.87 9.42
C MET A 17 -6.63 -7.92 7.90
N LEU A 18 -7.83 -8.29 7.42
CA LEU A 18 -8.18 -8.26 6.01
C LEU A 18 -8.03 -6.86 5.41
N GLY A 19 -8.51 -5.82 6.12
CA GLY A 19 -8.30 -4.42 5.70
C GLY A 19 -6.82 -4.05 5.57
N ARG A 20 -6.00 -4.45 6.55
CA ARG A 20 -4.55 -4.22 6.50
C ARG A 20 -3.88 -4.91 5.31
N LYS A 21 -4.24 -6.18 5.08
CA LYS A 21 -3.71 -6.99 3.97
C LYS A 21 -4.17 -6.44 2.62
N PHE A 22 -5.45 -6.14 2.46
CA PHE A 22 -6.01 -5.58 1.23
C PHE A 22 -5.30 -4.29 0.83
N SER A 23 -5.11 -3.38 1.79
CA SER A 23 -4.38 -2.12 1.58
C SER A 23 -3.00 -2.34 0.95
N MET A 24 -2.24 -3.31 1.44
CA MET A 24 -0.90 -3.56 0.92
C MET A 24 -0.86 -4.39 -0.36
N THR A 25 -1.90 -5.18 -0.65
CA THR A 25 -1.83 -6.21 -1.71
C THR A 25 -2.70 -5.89 -2.94
N HIS A 26 -3.72 -5.05 -2.79
CA HIS A 26 -4.69 -4.76 -3.84
C HIS A 26 -4.77 -3.25 -4.06
N CYS A 27 -5.44 -2.54 -3.14
CA CYS A 27 -5.62 -1.10 -3.24
C CYS A 27 -5.19 -0.38 -1.96
N PHE A 28 -4.14 0.44 -2.06
CA PHE A 28 -3.58 1.16 -0.91
C PHE A 28 -4.58 2.06 -0.21
N TRP A 29 -5.59 2.55 -0.93
CA TRP A 29 -6.67 3.38 -0.39
C TRP A 29 -8.03 2.80 -0.75
N ILE A 30 -8.97 2.85 0.19
CA ILE A 30 -10.37 2.51 -0.08
C ILE A 30 -11.26 3.68 0.34
N ASN A 31 -12.26 4.00 -0.47
CA ASN A 31 -13.32 4.91 -0.05
C ASN A 31 -14.25 4.13 0.89
N ALA A 32 -14.53 4.66 2.08
CA ALA A 32 -15.45 4.00 3.02
C ALA A 32 -16.89 3.93 2.50
N GLU A 33 -17.26 4.79 1.55
CA GLU A 33 -18.59 4.84 0.92
C GLU A 33 -18.90 3.61 0.05
N VAL A 34 -17.90 2.77 -0.25
CA VAL A 34 -18.14 1.50 -0.94
C VAL A 34 -18.92 0.50 -0.06
N PHE A 35 -18.97 0.76 1.25
CA PHE A 35 -19.76 0.00 2.20
C PHE A 35 -21.06 0.75 2.54
N PRO A 36 -22.18 0.02 2.70
CA PRO A 36 -22.31 -1.43 2.61
C PRO A 36 -22.20 -1.95 1.16
N LEU A 37 -21.50 -3.07 0.98
CA LEU A 37 -21.38 -3.74 -0.32
C LEU A 37 -22.22 -5.01 -0.31
N THR A 38 -23.32 -5.01 -1.06
CA THR A 38 -24.32 -6.09 -1.06
C THR A 38 -24.19 -7.03 -2.25
N ALA A 39 -23.55 -6.58 -3.34
CA ALA A 39 -23.42 -7.35 -4.57
C ALA A 39 -22.05 -7.12 -5.21
N ASN A 40 -21.56 -8.15 -5.91
CA ASN A 40 -20.40 -8.05 -6.78
C ASN A 40 -20.83 -7.47 -8.14
N PRO A 41 -20.23 -6.37 -8.62
CA PRO A 41 -20.49 -5.86 -9.97
C PRO A 41 -20.00 -6.78 -11.11
N ASP A 42 -19.15 -7.76 -10.79
CA ASP A 42 -18.62 -8.77 -11.72
C ASP A 42 -17.82 -8.20 -12.90
N VAL A 43 -17.03 -7.17 -12.62
CA VAL A 43 -16.14 -6.54 -13.62
C VAL A 43 -14.98 -7.46 -13.96
N ASP A 44 -14.65 -7.60 -15.26
CA ASP A 44 -13.40 -8.24 -15.68
C ASP A 44 -12.18 -7.39 -15.26
N LEU A 45 -11.50 -7.85 -14.20
CA LEU A 45 -10.31 -7.19 -13.65
C LEU A 45 -9.09 -7.21 -14.59
N LYS A 46 -9.13 -7.99 -15.68
CA LYS A 46 -8.08 -8.03 -16.70
C LYS A 46 -8.35 -7.07 -17.86
N SER A 47 -9.60 -6.65 -18.03
CA SER A 47 -9.99 -5.70 -19.08
C SER A 47 -9.41 -4.31 -18.81
N ALA A 48 -9.01 -3.63 -19.88
CA ALA A 48 -8.61 -2.22 -19.81
C ALA A 48 -9.81 -1.31 -19.48
N GLU A 49 -11.03 -1.78 -19.71
CA GLU A 49 -12.27 -1.02 -19.51
C GLU A 49 -12.45 -0.56 -18.05
N ARG A 50 -11.89 -1.32 -17.10
CA ARG A 50 -11.90 -0.96 -15.68
C ARG A 50 -11.24 0.38 -15.36
N TRP A 51 -10.44 0.94 -16.28
CA TRP A 51 -9.74 2.21 -16.09
C TRP A 51 -10.36 3.38 -16.86
N LEU A 52 -11.47 3.17 -17.60
CA LEU A 52 -12.01 4.18 -18.53
C LEU A 52 -12.75 5.33 -17.85
N SER A 53 -13.41 5.07 -16.72
CA SER A 53 -14.21 6.08 -16.02
C SER A 53 -14.07 5.92 -14.50
N PRO A 54 -14.36 6.98 -13.71
CA PRO A 54 -14.41 6.86 -12.25
C PRO A 54 -15.34 5.75 -11.77
N LEU A 55 -16.49 5.57 -12.42
CA LEU A 55 -17.45 4.50 -12.10
C LEU A 55 -16.86 3.11 -12.38
N SER A 56 -16.21 2.93 -13.54
CA SER A 56 -15.56 1.66 -13.91
C SER A 56 -14.43 1.28 -12.94
N ILE A 57 -13.69 2.28 -12.45
CA ILE A 57 -12.63 2.08 -11.44
C ILE A 57 -13.25 1.64 -10.11
N GLU A 58 -14.34 2.28 -9.70
CA GLU A 58 -15.05 1.95 -8.47
C GLU A 58 -15.65 0.53 -8.52
N ASP A 59 -16.31 0.16 -9.61
CA ASP A 59 -16.93 -1.16 -9.76
C ASP A 59 -15.87 -2.28 -9.86
N ALA A 60 -14.73 -2.00 -10.49
CA ALA A 60 -13.60 -2.92 -10.48
C ALA A 60 -13.00 -3.08 -9.08
N MET A 61 -12.87 -1.99 -8.33
CA MET A 61 -12.45 -2.05 -6.93
C MET A 61 -13.43 -2.86 -6.08
N LYS A 62 -14.75 -2.68 -6.26
CA LYS A 62 -15.78 -3.46 -5.56
C LYS A 62 -15.68 -4.93 -5.91
N THR A 63 -15.47 -5.25 -7.19
CA THR A 63 -15.28 -6.63 -7.65
C THR A 63 -14.04 -7.26 -7.02
N GLU A 64 -12.91 -6.55 -7.03
CA GLU A 64 -11.65 -7.00 -6.40
C GLU A 64 -11.81 -7.21 -4.89
N LEU A 65 -12.50 -6.29 -4.20
CA LEU A 65 -12.81 -6.41 -2.78
C LEU A 65 -13.69 -7.63 -2.50
N PHE A 66 -14.74 -7.84 -3.29
CA PHE A 66 -15.66 -8.98 -3.11
C PHE A 66 -14.94 -10.32 -3.33
N GLN A 67 -14.06 -10.41 -4.33
CA GLN A 67 -13.21 -11.59 -4.57
C GLN A 67 -12.16 -11.80 -3.47
N PHE A 68 -11.68 -10.73 -2.85
CA PHE A 68 -10.67 -10.79 -1.78
C PHE A 68 -11.24 -11.26 -0.44
N ILE A 69 -12.47 -10.84 -0.09
CA ILE A 69 -13.09 -11.19 1.20
C ILE A 69 -13.50 -12.67 1.21
N PRO A 70 -13.13 -13.46 2.25
CA PRO A 70 -13.57 -14.84 2.42
C PRO A 70 -15.09 -14.98 2.35
N LYS A 71 -15.57 -16.05 1.69
CA LYS A 71 -17.01 -16.26 1.39
C LYS A 71 -17.91 -16.23 2.63
N ASP A 72 -17.41 -16.75 3.75
CA ASP A 72 -18.09 -16.76 5.06
C ASP A 72 -18.26 -15.36 5.66
N LEU A 73 -17.46 -14.38 5.24
CA LEU A 73 -17.54 -12.99 5.69
C LEU A 73 -18.26 -12.06 4.69
N GLN A 74 -18.51 -12.51 3.46
CA GLN A 74 -19.09 -11.66 2.41
C GLN A 74 -20.48 -11.13 2.78
N GLN A 75 -21.32 -11.93 3.46
CA GLN A 75 -22.64 -11.48 3.90
C GLN A 75 -22.55 -10.32 4.90
N LEU A 76 -21.46 -10.24 5.68
CA LEU A 76 -21.26 -9.17 6.66
C LEU A 76 -20.90 -7.84 6.00
N MET A 77 -20.42 -7.84 4.75
CA MET A 77 -20.08 -6.62 3.99
C MET A 77 -21.29 -5.71 3.73
N ALA A 78 -22.51 -6.27 3.79
CA ALA A 78 -23.76 -5.53 3.71
C ALA A 78 -24.03 -4.66 4.96
N ASN A 79 -23.21 -4.79 6.01
CA ASN A 79 -23.32 -3.99 7.23
C ASN A 79 -22.24 -2.90 7.27
N LYS A 80 -22.63 -1.67 7.63
CA LYS A 80 -21.72 -0.52 7.74
C LYS A 80 -20.60 -0.74 8.77
N SER A 81 -20.86 -1.47 9.86
CA SER A 81 -19.86 -1.78 10.89
C SER A 81 -18.70 -2.59 10.33
N PHE A 82 -18.97 -3.54 9.43
CA PHE A 82 -17.92 -4.27 8.71
C PHE A 82 -17.02 -3.30 7.96
N GLY A 83 -17.61 -2.39 7.18
CA GLY A 83 -16.88 -1.37 6.43
C GLY A 83 -16.00 -0.50 7.33
N ASN A 84 -16.53 -0.06 8.47
CA ASN A 84 -15.77 0.75 9.44
C ASN A 84 -14.56 0.00 10.01
N MET A 85 -14.73 -1.27 10.40
CA MET A 85 -13.64 -2.11 10.92
C MET A 85 -12.59 -2.38 9.85
N PHE A 86 -13.03 -2.69 8.63
CA PHE A 86 -12.14 -2.93 7.50
C PHE A 86 -11.33 -1.67 7.16
N CYS A 87 -11.99 -0.52 7.03
CA CYS A 87 -11.36 0.77 6.75
C CYS A 87 -10.42 1.21 7.88
N THR A 88 -10.73 0.88 9.13
CA THR A 88 -9.80 1.08 10.25
C THR A 88 -8.51 0.28 10.02
N GLY A 89 -8.62 -1.00 9.63
CA GLY A 89 -7.48 -1.82 9.25
C GLY A 89 -6.67 -1.21 8.09
N VAL A 90 -7.34 -0.74 7.03
CA VAL A 90 -6.68 -0.06 5.91
C VAL A 90 -5.89 1.16 6.40
N GLN A 91 -6.52 2.03 7.21
CA GLN A 91 -5.88 3.24 7.72
C GLN A 91 -4.67 2.91 8.61
N THR A 92 -4.79 1.94 9.52
CA THR A 92 -3.68 1.48 10.36
C THR A 92 -2.50 1.02 9.51
N SER A 93 -2.74 0.17 8.51
CA SER A 93 -1.69 -0.35 7.61
C SER A 93 -0.92 0.77 6.93
N ARG A 94 -1.62 1.81 6.49
CA ARG A 94 -1.03 2.96 5.81
C ARG A 94 -0.21 3.83 6.75
N CYS A 95 -0.74 4.15 7.93
CA CYS A 95 -0.02 4.94 8.94
C CYS A 95 1.28 4.24 9.35
N GLU A 96 1.21 2.93 9.63
CA GLU A 96 2.38 2.12 9.93
C GLU A 96 3.38 2.14 8.77
N SER A 97 2.91 1.91 7.54
CA SER A 97 3.79 1.87 6.36
C SER A 97 4.51 3.20 6.11
N VAL A 98 3.83 4.33 6.29
CA VAL A 98 4.46 5.66 6.20
C VAL A 98 5.49 5.86 7.31
N SER A 99 5.16 5.47 8.55
CA SER A 99 6.08 5.56 9.69
C SER A 99 7.33 4.70 9.49
N ASP A 100 7.14 3.48 8.96
CA ASP A 100 8.18 2.52 8.65
C ASP A 100 9.16 3.06 7.59
N VAL A 101 8.63 3.61 6.50
CA VAL A 101 9.42 4.22 5.43
C VAL A 101 10.17 5.45 5.93
N LYS A 102 9.50 6.36 6.64
CA LYS A 102 10.15 7.56 7.21
C LYS A 102 11.28 7.19 8.17
N GLY A 103 11.02 6.23 9.06
CA GLY A 103 12.02 5.75 10.02
C GLY A 103 13.19 4.97 9.39
N SER A 104 13.14 4.68 8.10
CA SER A 104 14.18 3.94 7.36
C SER A 104 14.66 4.67 6.10
N ALA A 105 14.27 5.94 5.93
CA ALA A 105 14.42 6.66 4.66
C ALA A 105 15.88 6.74 4.21
N ALA A 106 16.81 7.04 5.13
CA ALA A 106 18.24 7.05 4.88
C ALA A 106 18.73 5.74 4.22
N SER A 107 18.35 4.59 4.78
CA SER A 107 18.74 3.27 4.26
C SER A 107 18.01 2.90 2.96
N ILE A 108 16.76 3.33 2.81
CA ILE A 108 15.96 3.11 1.60
C ILE A 108 16.61 3.84 0.43
N PHE A 109 16.86 5.15 0.59
CA PHE A 109 17.36 6.03 -0.46
C PHE A 109 18.90 6.02 -0.60
N GLY A 110 19.62 5.49 0.39
CA GLY A 110 21.08 5.53 0.41
C GLY A 110 21.62 6.94 0.63
N LEU A 111 20.90 7.76 1.38
CA LEU A 111 21.23 9.16 1.66
C LEU A 111 21.54 9.37 3.14
N SER A 112 22.10 10.54 3.49
CA SER A 112 22.37 10.91 4.87
C SER A 112 21.10 10.87 5.73
N ALA A 113 21.21 10.33 6.95
CA ALA A 113 20.11 10.30 7.90
C ALA A 113 19.70 11.71 8.37
N GLU A 114 20.64 12.66 8.31
CA GLU A 114 20.42 14.06 8.68
C GLU A 114 19.32 14.71 7.83
N PHE A 115 19.25 14.35 6.54
CA PHE A 115 18.23 14.87 5.61
C PHE A 115 16.81 14.51 6.04
N PHE A 116 16.63 13.44 6.83
CA PHE A 116 15.32 12.96 7.26
C PHE A 116 14.97 13.38 8.69
N VAL A 117 15.79 14.24 9.32
CA VAL A 117 15.48 14.85 10.60
C VAL A 117 14.32 15.84 10.44
N ARG A 118 13.43 15.89 11.42
CA ARG A 118 12.28 16.80 11.42
C ARG A 118 12.76 18.25 11.33
N GLY A 119 12.23 19.00 10.35
CA GLY A 119 12.57 20.40 10.13
C GLY A 119 13.74 20.62 9.17
N TYR A 120 14.44 19.57 8.74
CA TYR A 120 15.50 19.69 7.74
C TYR A 120 14.91 20.05 6.36
N SER A 121 15.51 21.04 5.68
CA SER A 121 15.08 21.44 4.34
C SER A 121 15.62 20.51 3.27
N ARG A 122 14.97 19.35 3.12
CA ARG A 122 15.29 18.34 2.07
C ARG A 122 15.29 18.90 0.65
N PHE A 123 14.60 20.02 0.42
CA PHE A 123 14.53 20.63 -0.90
C PHE A 123 15.85 21.31 -1.30
N GLU A 124 16.68 21.73 -0.35
CA GLU A 124 17.98 22.32 -0.68
C GLU A 124 18.98 21.27 -1.18
N GLU A 125 18.84 20.02 -0.70
CA GLU A 125 19.72 18.92 -1.08
C GLU A 125 19.47 18.45 -2.52
N GLU A 126 20.52 18.53 -3.34
CA GLU A 126 20.48 18.10 -4.74
C GLU A 126 20.11 16.62 -4.86
N GLU A 127 20.62 15.78 -3.96
CA GLU A 127 20.36 14.34 -3.96
C GLU A 127 18.89 14.03 -3.69
N CYS A 128 18.25 14.77 -2.76
CA CYS A 128 16.82 14.63 -2.49
C CYS A 128 15.97 15.14 -3.65
N ARG A 129 16.34 16.27 -4.26
CA ARG A 129 15.67 16.80 -5.46
C ARG A 129 15.78 15.84 -6.64
N GLY A 130 16.95 15.23 -6.84
CA GLY A 130 17.21 14.26 -7.92
C GLY A 130 16.33 13.00 -7.84
N LEU A 131 15.79 12.67 -6.67
CA LEU A 131 14.84 11.57 -6.51
C LEU A 131 13.41 11.93 -6.96
N LEU A 132 13.01 13.20 -6.88
CA LEU A 132 11.60 13.61 -7.00
C LEU A 132 11.31 14.52 -8.20
N LEU A 133 12.25 15.40 -8.55
CA LEU A 133 12.08 16.39 -9.60
C LEU A 133 12.56 15.83 -10.93
N GLY A 134 11.75 15.99 -11.98
CA GLY A 134 12.16 15.66 -13.33
C GLY A 134 13.22 16.63 -13.88
N PRO A 135 13.71 16.41 -15.11
CA PRO A 135 14.77 17.22 -15.73
C PRO A 135 14.51 18.74 -15.75
N ASN A 136 13.23 19.15 -15.73
CA ASN A 136 12.83 20.56 -15.73
C ASN A 136 12.72 21.17 -14.31
N GLY A 137 13.21 20.48 -13.28
CA GLY A 137 13.11 20.92 -11.88
C GLY A 137 11.68 20.88 -11.30
N LYS A 138 10.74 20.18 -11.95
CA LYS A 138 9.34 20.11 -11.55
C LYS A 138 8.94 18.70 -11.14
N TYR A 139 7.96 18.59 -10.25
CA TYR A 139 7.34 17.31 -9.94
C TYR A 139 6.67 16.72 -11.19
N THR A 140 6.87 15.43 -11.39
CA THR A 140 6.28 14.69 -12.51
C THR A 140 5.46 13.50 -11.98
N LYS A 141 4.55 13.01 -12.83
CA LYS A 141 3.82 11.75 -12.60
C LYS A 141 4.79 10.57 -12.45
N PHE A 142 5.90 10.61 -13.17
CA PHE A 142 6.95 9.59 -13.16
C PHE A 142 8.20 10.14 -12.46
N ALA A 143 8.16 10.19 -11.12
CA ALA A 143 9.29 10.67 -10.35
C ALA A 143 10.54 9.80 -10.62
N PRO A 144 11.73 10.41 -10.71
CA PRO A 144 12.97 9.68 -11.01
C PRO A 144 13.24 8.47 -10.11
N VAL A 145 12.88 8.55 -8.83
CA VAL A 145 13.04 7.46 -7.85
C VAL A 145 12.27 6.17 -8.20
N LEU A 146 11.31 6.23 -9.14
CA LEU A 146 10.58 5.06 -9.65
C LEU A 146 11.36 4.26 -10.70
N PHE A 147 12.53 4.74 -11.11
CA PHE A 147 13.42 4.10 -12.07
C PHE A 147 14.71 3.61 -11.38
N PRO A 148 15.38 2.59 -11.93
CA PRO A 148 16.68 2.14 -11.41
C PRO A 148 17.76 3.22 -11.52
N ASP A 149 17.71 3.99 -12.61
CA ASP A 149 18.56 5.15 -12.85
C ASP A 149 17.69 6.43 -12.90
N PRO A 150 17.70 7.25 -11.85
CA PRO A 150 16.98 8.52 -11.81
C PRO A 150 17.37 9.51 -12.91
N LYS A 151 18.60 9.42 -13.45
CA LYS A 151 19.10 10.32 -14.50
C LYS A 151 18.69 9.85 -15.90
N ASN A 152 18.44 8.55 -16.06
CA ASN A 152 18.03 7.93 -17.32
C ASN A 152 16.73 7.11 -17.14
N MET A 153 15.59 7.82 -17.15
CA MET A 153 14.25 7.25 -16.93
C MET A 153 13.77 6.40 -18.13
N CYS A 154 14.34 5.21 -18.29
CA CYS A 154 13.92 4.23 -19.29
C CYS A 154 12.53 3.67 -18.97
N LYS A 155 11.59 3.79 -19.91
CA LYS A 155 10.19 3.33 -19.74
C LYS A 155 10.08 1.84 -19.44
N ASP A 156 10.91 1.01 -20.07
CA ASP A 156 10.88 -0.46 -19.88
C ASP A 156 11.38 -0.90 -18.49
N LEU A 157 12.04 0.01 -17.78
CA LEU A 157 12.54 -0.17 -16.42
C LEU A 157 11.67 0.51 -15.36
N PHE A 158 10.54 1.11 -15.76
CA PHE A 158 9.60 1.72 -14.83
C PHE A 158 9.17 0.74 -13.73
N LEU A 159 9.24 1.17 -12.47
CA LEU A 159 8.95 0.39 -11.25
C LEU A 159 9.92 -0.78 -10.97
N LYS A 160 10.99 -0.96 -11.76
CA LYS A 160 11.98 -2.03 -11.56
C LYS A 160 13.17 -1.62 -10.69
N THR A 161 12.95 -0.78 -9.69
CA THR A 161 14.00 -0.20 -8.85
C THR A 161 14.13 -0.87 -7.48
N ALA A 162 15.36 -0.98 -6.98
CA ALA A 162 15.65 -1.51 -5.65
C ALA A 162 15.01 -0.69 -4.53
N THR A 163 14.74 0.60 -4.76
CA THR A 163 14.07 1.47 -3.79
C THR A 163 12.69 0.95 -3.42
N LEU A 164 11.89 0.53 -4.40
CA LEU A 164 10.55 -0.04 -4.15
C LEU A 164 10.66 -1.37 -3.40
N VAL A 165 11.66 -2.19 -3.74
CA VAL A 165 11.93 -3.44 -3.02
C VAL A 165 12.27 -3.16 -1.55
N LYS A 166 13.12 -2.17 -1.27
CA LYS A 166 13.46 -1.76 0.11
C LYS A 166 12.24 -1.27 0.88
N ILE A 167 11.37 -0.49 0.25
CA ILE A 167 10.10 -0.05 0.86
C ILE A 167 9.22 -1.24 1.21
N LEU A 168 9.03 -2.19 0.29
CA LEU A 168 8.26 -3.40 0.56
C LEU A 168 8.88 -4.26 1.67
N LYS A 169 10.21 -4.38 1.67
CA LYS A 169 10.95 -5.08 2.72
C LYS A 169 10.67 -4.47 4.09
N VAL A 170 10.78 -3.15 4.23
CA VAL A 170 10.57 -2.48 5.52
C VAL A 170 9.10 -2.60 5.96
N THR A 171 8.16 -2.31 5.07
CA THR A 171 6.73 -2.29 5.40
C THR A 171 6.15 -3.66 5.72
N LEU A 172 6.64 -4.73 5.08
CA LEU A 172 6.11 -6.08 5.24
C LEU A 172 6.95 -6.96 6.16
N PHE A 173 8.25 -6.70 6.25
CA PHE A 173 9.22 -7.53 6.97
C PHE A 173 10.01 -6.79 8.06
N GLY A 174 9.74 -5.50 8.27
CA GLY A 174 10.37 -4.67 9.29
C GLY A 174 11.75 -4.15 8.86
N ARG A 175 12.29 -3.20 9.63
CA ARG A 175 13.53 -2.48 9.30
C ARG A 175 14.77 -3.39 9.22
N SER A 176 14.84 -4.40 10.09
CA SER A 176 15.94 -5.38 10.12
C SER A 176 16.07 -6.16 8.81
N SER A 177 14.99 -6.27 8.02
CA SER A 177 15.02 -6.93 6.72
C SER A 177 15.95 -6.24 5.72
N LEU A 178 16.20 -4.93 5.86
CA LEU A 178 17.15 -4.20 5.01
C LEU A 178 18.58 -4.69 5.21
N LEU A 179 18.93 -5.06 6.44
CA LEU A 179 20.29 -5.47 6.84
C LEU A 179 20.53 -6.98 6.65
N GLY A 180 19.51 -7.74 6.23
CA GLY A 180 19.61 -9.20 6.11
C GLY A 180 19.72 -9.94 7.45
N GLN A 181 19.60 -9.23 8.58
CA GLN A 181 19.71 -9.79 9.91
C GLN A 181 18.35 -10.25 10.42
N LYS A 182 18.29 -11.46 10.99
CA LYS A 182 17.13 -11.92 11.76
C LYS A 182 17.22 -11.35 13.17
N ALA A 183 16.63 -10.17 13.37
CA ALA A 183 16.43 -9.66 14.72
C ALA A 183 15.28 -10.45 15.40
N PRO A 184 15.41 -10.81 16.69
CA PRO A 184 14.28 -11.35 17.46
C PRO A 184 13.16 -10.30 17.52
N GLY A 185 11.93 -10.72 17.26
CA GLY A 185 10.78 -9.82 17.23
C GLY A 185 9.50 -10.51 16.77
N PRO A 186 8.37 -9.78 16.73
CA PRO A 186 7.09 -10.29 16.23
C PRO A 186 7.21 -10.84 14.82
N ARG A 187 6.33 -11.78 14.46
CA ARG A 187 6.29 -12.31 13.10
C ARG A 187 5.97 -11.15 12.13
N PRO A 188 6.74 -10.98 11.04
CA PRO A 188 6.50 -9.92 10.08
C PRO A 188 5.16 -10.09 9.34
N LYS A 189 4.55 -8.98 8.90
CA LYS A 189 3.28 -8.95 8.16
C LYS A 189 3.29 -9.88 6.95
N GLY A 190 4.37 -9.87 6.17
CA GLY A 190 4.51 -10.74 5.00
C GLY A 190 4.43 -12.24 5.33
N ARG A 191 4.83 -12.65 6.55
CA ARG A 191 4.66 -14.03 7.02
C ARG A 191 3.27 -14.27 7.61
N ILE A 192 2.73 -13.34 8.39
CA ILE A 192 1.38 -13.44 8.96
C ILE A 192 0.33 -13.56 7.85
N TRP A 193 0.49 -12.80 6.78
CA TRP A 193 -0.43 -12.80 5.63
C TRP A 193 -0.12 -13.88 4.59
N GLU A 194 0.93 -14.69 4.84
CA GLU A 194 1.41 -15.76 3.97
C GLU A 194 1.69 -15.30 2.52
N LEU A 195 2.33 -14.14 2.37
CA LEU A 195 2.65 -13.60 1.06
C LEU A 195 3.77 -14.43 0.41
N ARG A 196 3.49 -14.96 -0.79
CA ARG A 196 4.43 -15.80 -1.57
C ARG A 196 4.93 -15.14 -2.85
N SER A 197 4.29 -14.07 -3.28
CA SER A 197 4.63 -13.33 -4.49
C SER A 197 4.37 -11.83 -4.29
N THR A 198 4.96 -11.02 -5.15
CA THR A 198 4.68 -9.59 -5.23
C THR A 198 3.46 -9.36 -6.11
N THR A 199 2.47 -8.64 -5.61
CA THR A 199 1.28 -8.26 -6.38
C THR A 199 1.44 -6.88 -7.01
N ALA A 200 0.60 -6.56 -8.00
CA ALA A 200 0.54 -5.21 -8.56
C ALA A 200 0.20 -4.16 -7.48
N GLY A 201 -0.69 -4.48 -6.54
CA GLY A 201 -1.04 -3.60 -5.43
C GLY A 201 0.14 -3.30 -4.50
N MET A 202 1.03 -4.28 -4.25
CA MET A 202 2.25 -4.03 -3.48
C MET A 202 3.18 -3.04 -4.19
N ILE A 203 3.38 -3.21 -5.50
CA ILE A 203 4.23 -2.30 -6.29
C ILE A 203 3.62 -0.89 -6.30
N ALA A 204 2.31 -0.78 -6.49
CA ALA A 204 1.59 0.49 -6.44
C ALA A 204 1.70 1.16 -5.06
N ALA A 205 1.50 0.40 -3.98
CA ALA A 205 1.65 0.90 -2.61
C ALA A 205 3.08 1.44 -2.35
N ALA A 206 4.11 0.71 -2.78
CA ALA A 206 5.50 1.16 -2.65
C ALA A 206 5.76 2.45 -3.46
N ALA A 207 5.22 2.53 -4.68
CA ALA A 207 5.36 3.71 -5.55
C ALA A 207 4.62 4.94 -5.02
N ILE A 208 3.59 4.74 -4.19
CA ILE A 208 2.93 5.82 -3.44
C ILE A 208 3.81 6.22 -2.26
N LEU A 209 4.25 5.24 -1.46
CA LEU A 209 5.02 5.44 -0.23
C LEU A 209 6.37 6.12 -0.45
N VAL A 210 7.02 5.88 -1.59
CA VAL A 210 8.34 6.47 -1.92
C VAL A 210 8.32 8.01 -1.95
N ARG A 211 7.14 8.63 -2.04
CA ARG A 211 6.97 10.09 -2.07
C ARG A 211 6.68 10.72 -0.70
N TYR A 212 6.59 9.94 0.38
CA TYR A 212 6.27 10.41 1.74
C TYR A 212 7.49 10.50 2.65
#